data_AF-A0A3N7G3W9-F1
#
_entry.id   AF-A0A3N7G3W9-F1
#
_cell.length_a   1.000
_cell.length_b   1.000
_cell.length_c   1.000
_cell.angle_alpha   90.00
_cell.angle_beta   90.00
_cell.angle_gamma   90.00
#
_symmetry.space_group_name_H-M   'P 1'
#
loop_
_entity.id
_entity.type
_entity.pdbx_description
1 polymer ?
#
loop_
_entity_poly.entity_id
_entity_poly.type
_entity_poly.pdbx_seq_one_letter_code
_entity_poly.pdbx_strand_id
1 'polypeptide(L)'
;MSWRSEHIWIELIAGSRKISNFCWAIILFLGSLGFLLIGISSYLDRNLISLFPSQQILFFPQGIVMSFYGLVGLFISSYLWCTISWNVGSGYDRFDRKEGIVCIFRWGFPGKNRRILLRLFMKDIQSIRIEVK
;
A
#
# COMPACT_ATOMS: atom_id res chain seq x y z
N MET A 1 -3.16 -8.73 16.17
CA MET A 1 -4.07 -9.31 17.18
C MET A 1 -4.04 -10.80 16.98
N SER A 2 -3.28 -11.53 17.80
CA SER A 2 -3.15 -12.98 17.71
C SER A 2 -4.17 -13.62 18.66
N TRP A 3 -4.78 -14.72 18.24
CA TRP A 3 -5.71 -15.48 19.07
C TRP A 3 -5.10 -16.84 19.38
N ARG A 4 -5.05 -17.21 20.65
CA ARG A 4 -4.42 -18.44 21.12
C ARG A 4 -5.38 -19.23 21.99
N SER A 5 -5.71 -20.42 21.52
CA SER A 5 -6.32 -21.50 22.31
C SER A 5 -5.28 -22.60 22.53
N GLU A 6 -5.52 -23.52 23.46
CA GLU A 6 -4.61 -24.64 23.76
C GLU A 6 -4.27 -25.49 22.52
N HIS A 7 -5.20 -25.56 21.57
CA HIS A 7 -5.08 -26.40 20.38
C HIS A 7 -4.94 -25.63 19.07
N ILE A 8 -5.32 -24.35 19.04
CA ILE A 8 -5.35 -23.53 17.82
C ILE A 8 -4.63 -22.23 18.09
N TRP A 9 -3.62 -21.94 17.27
CA TRP A 9 -2.94 -20.66 17.28
C TRP A 9 -3.18 -19.94 15.95
N ILE A 10 -3.67 -18.70 16.00
CA ILE A 10 -3.93 -17.86 14.83
C ILE A 10 -3.15 -16.56 14.96
N GLU A 11 -2.23 -16.33 14.02
CA GLU A 11 -1.50 -15.08 13.89
C GLU A 11 -2.06 -14.28 12.71
N LEU A 12 -2.54 -13.06 12.98
CA LEU A 12 -3.00 -12.14 11.95
C LEU A 12 -1.86 -11.26 11.45
N ILE A 13 -1.67 -11.21 10.15
CA ILE A 13 -0.62 -10.43 9.51
C ILE A 13 -1.23 -9.21 8.84
N ALA A 14 -0.85 -8.04 9.36
CA ALA A 14 -1.18 -6.75 8.76
C ALA A 14 -0.34 -6.56 7.49
N GLY A 15 -0.98 -6.70 6.33
CA GLY A 15 -0.38 -6.48 5.01
C GLY A 15 -0.18 -5.00 4.70
N SER A 16 -0.73 -4.53 3.58
CA SER A 16 -0.59 -3.14 3.14
C SER A 16 -1.31 -2.11 4.03
N ARG A 17 -2.26 -2.53 4.89
CA ARG A 17 -2.95 -1.63 5.83
C ARG A 17 -2.12 -1.31 7.09
N LYS A 18 -0.92 -0.78 6.88
CA LYS A 18 -0.08 -0.21 7.93
C LYS A 18 -0.27 1.30 7.95
N ILE A 19 -0.26 1.90 9.15
CA ILE A 19 -0.37 3.35 9.33
C ILE A 19 0.70 4.10 8.52
N SER A 20 1.92 3.54 8.44
CA SER A 20 3.00 4.11 7.61
C SER A 20 2.62 4.18 6.13
N ASN A 21 1.99 3.14 5.56
CA ASN A 21 1.56 3.16 4.16
C ASN A 21 0.48 4.21 3.92
N PHE A 22 -0.45 4.38 4.86
CA PHE A 22 -1.45 5.44 4.80
C PHE A 22 -0.80 6.83 4.80
N CYS A 23 0.17 7.05 5.70
CA CYS A 23 0.91 8.31 5.79
C CYS A 23 1.62 8.64 4.47
N TRP A 24 2.37 7.69 3.92
CA TRP A 24 3.10 7.87 2.65
C TRP A 24 2.18 8.17 1.47
N ALA A 25 1.07 7.45 1.36
CA ALA A 25 0.15 7.67 0.25
C ALA A 25 -0.57 9.02 0.34
N ILE A 26 -0.90 9.51 1.54
CA ILE A 26 -1.44 10.87 1.74
C ILE A 26 -0.40 11.94 1.36
N ILE A 27 0.84 11.80 1.83
CA ILE A 27 1.93 12.75 1.52
C ILE A 27 2.16 12.81 0.01
N LEU A 28 2.25 11.64 -0.65
CA LEU A 28 2.43 11.57 -2.11
C LEU A 28 1.23 12.14 -2.85
N PHE A 29 0.00 11.88 -2.38
CA PHE A 29 -1.21 12.42 -3.01
C PHE A 29 -1.26 13.94 -2.94
N LEU A 30 -1.06 14.51 -1.76
CA LEU A 30 -1.10 15.96 -1.55
C LEU A 30 0.05 16.67 -2.28
N GLY A 31 1.25 16.11 -2.23
CA GLY A 31 2.41 16.65 -2.94
C GLY A 31 2.24 16.61 -4.46
N SER A 32 1.75 15.49 -5.01
CA SER A 32 1.51 15.34 -6.44
C SER A 32 0.37 16.23 -6.96
N LEU A 33 -0.72 16.36 -6.20
CA LEU A 33 -1.77 17.35 -6.47
C LEU A 33 -1.23 18.77 -6.47
N GLY A 34 -0.38 19.12 -5.49
CA GLY A 34 0.25 20.44 -5.42
C GLY A 34 1.07 20.76 -6.68
N PHE A 35 1.95 19.85 -7.10
CA PHE A 35 2.75 20.01 -8.31
C PHE A 35 1.90 20.13 -9.57
N LEU A 36 0.86 19.31 -9.69
CA LEU A 36 -0.04 19.34 -10.84
C LEU A 36 -0.82 20.66 -10.89
N LEU A 37 -1.34 21.13 -9.75
CA LEU A 37 -2.06 22.40 -9.67
C LEU A 37 -1.15 23.59 -9.98
N ILE A 38 0.11 23.60 -9.52
CA ILE A 38 1.09 24.64 -9.88
C ILE A 38 1.34 24.64 -11.40
N GLY A 39 1.51 23.45 -11.99
CA GLY A 39 1.71 23.29 -13.43
C GLY A 39 0.54 23.81 -14.27
N ILE A 40 -0.70 23.46 -13.92
CA ILE A 40 -1.92 23.95 -14.59
C ILE A 40 -2.08 25.47 -14.37
N SER A 41 -1.82 25.94 -13.15
CA SER A 41 -1.90 27.37 -12.79
C SER A 41 -0.94 28.22 -13.63
N SER A 42 0.27 27.69 -13.91
CA SER A 42 1.26 28.29 -14.81
C SER A 42 0.83 28.24 -16.28
N TYR A 43 0.11 27.21 -16.73
CA TYR A 43 -0.46 27.15 -18.09
C TYR A 43 -1.59 28.17 -18.31
N LEU A 44 -2.42 28.39 -17.29
CA LEU A 44 -3.61 29.26 -17.38
C LEU A 44 -3.33 30.72 -17.02
N ASP A 45 -2.10 31.07 -16.61
CA ASP A 45 -1.72 32.38 -16.05
C ASP A 45 -2.68 32.89 -14.96
N ARG A 46 -3.30 31.96 -14.22
CA ARG A 46 -4.27 32.24 -13.15
C ARG A 46 -3.88 31.47 -11.91
N ASN A 47 -3.78 32.17 -10.77
CA ASN A 47 -3.54 31.54 -9.47
C ASN A 47 -4.71 30.63 -9.08
N LEU A 48 -4.64 29.33 -9.41
CA LEU A 48 -5.63 28.34 -8.97
C LEU A 48 -5.57 28.06 -7.46
N ILE A 49 -4.41 28.31 -6.85
CA ILE A 49 -4.17 28.16 -5.42
C ILE A 49 -3.73 29.52 -4.87
N SER A 50 -4.47 30.07 -3.90
CA SER A 50 -4.08 31.30 -3.18
C SER A 50 -2.78 31.13 -2.36
N LEU A 51 -2.44 29.89 -2.02
CA LEU A 51 -1.28 29.54 -1.19
C LEU A 51 0.08 29.73 -1.88
N PHE A 52 0.13 29.74 -3.23
CA PHE A 52 1.37 29.89 -3.99
C PHE A 52 1.14 30.84 -5.19
N PRO A 53 1.84 31.99 -5.27
CA PRO A 53 1.72 32.88 -6.42
C PRO A 53 2.32 32.20 -7.67
N SER A 54 1.49 31.79 -8.62
CA SER A 54 1.93 31.18 -9.89
C SER A 54 2.48 32.20 -10.89
N GLN A 55 2.25 33.50 -10.65
CA GLN A 55 2.73 34.61 -11.48
C GLN A 55 4.26 34.67 -11.65
N GLN A 56 5.03 33.94 -10.84
CA GLN A 56 6.50 33.91 -10.92
C GLN A 56 7.06 32.70 -11.71
N ILE A 57 6.24 31.71 -12.06
CA ILE A 57 6.72 30.47 -12.70
C ILE A 57 6.36 30.49 -14.18
N LEU A 58 7.39 30.62 -15.03
CA LEU A 58 7.27 30.42 -16.47
C LEU A 58 6.85 28.97 -16.78
N PHE A 59 5.79 28.83 -17.58
CA PHE A 59 5.25 27.52 -17.95
C PHE A 59 6.30 26.64 -18.63
N PHE A 60 7.07 27.23 -19.55
CA PHE A 60 8.20 26.57 -20.18
C PHE A 60 9.52 27.04 -19.55
N PRO A 61 10.43 26.14 -19.10
CA PRO A 61 10.29 24.68 -19.03
C PRO A 61 9.71 24.18 -17.67
N GLN A 62 9.69 25.04 -16.66
CA GLN A 62 9.50 24.64 -15.26
C GLN A 62 8.08 24.12 -14.96
N GLY A 63 7.04 24.79 -15.47
CA GLY A 63 5.64 24.37 -15.30
C GLY A 63 5.35 22.99 -15.91
N ILE A 64 5.92 22.69 -17.07
CA ILE A 64 5.81 21.37 -17.71
C ILE A 64 6.44 20.28 -16.83
N VAL A 65 7.64 20.52 -16.32
CA VAL A 65 8.34 19.58 -15.44
C VAL A 65 7.55 19.33 -14.16
N MET A 66 6.99 20.37 -13.54
CA MET A 66 6.13 20.23 -12.36
C MET A 66 4.84 19.44 -12.67
N SER A 67 4.22 19.68 -13.82
CA SER A 67 3.04 18.92 -14.26
C SER A 67 3.36 17.44 -14.43
N PHE A 68 4.51 17.12 -15.03
CA PHE A 68 4.95 15.74 -15.23
C PHE A 68 5.20 15.02 -13.90
N TYR A 69 5.94 15.65 -12.97
CA TYR A 69 6.16 15.07 -11.64
C TYR A 69 4.86 14.91 -10.84
N GLY A 70 3.94 15.86 -10.94
CA GLY A 70 2.61 15.76 -10.36
C GLY A 70 1.82 14.57 -10.92
N LEU A 71 1.84 14.37 -12.23
CA LEU A 71 1.13 13.26 -12.87
C LEU A 71 1.72 11.90 -12.46
N VAL A 72 3.05 11.75 -12.51
CA VAL A 72 3.73 10.52 -12.08
C VAL A 72 3.46 10.23 -10.59
N GLY A 73 3.54 11.27 -9.75
CA GLY A 73 3.24 11.15 -8.32
C GLY A 73 1.79 10.72 -8.04
N LEU A 74 0.83 11.21 -8.83
CA LEU A 74 -0.57 10.80 -8.71
C LEU A 74 -0.77 9.33 -9.09
N PHE A 75 -0.12 8.84 -10.15
CA PHE A 75 -0.18 7.43 -10.51
C PHE A 75 0.42 6.53 -9.41
N ILE A 76 1.56 6.92 -8.85
CA ILE A 76 2.19 6.18 -7.75
C ILE A 76 1.29 6.21 -6.50
N SER A 77 0.76 7.37 -6.13
CA SER A 77 -0.15 7.50 -4.99
C SER A 77 -1.43 6.68 -5.18
N SER A 78 -2.03 6.73 -6.37
CA SER A 78 -3.19 5.90 -6.74
C SER A 78 -2.88 4.41 -6.58
N TYR A 79 -1.72 3.96 -7.05
CA TYR A 79 -1.26 2.59 -6.86
C TYR A 79 -1.14 2.21 -5.37
N LEU A 80 -0.55 3.06 -4.53
CA LEU A 80 -0.50 2.80 -3.09
C LEU A 80 -1.92 2.70 -2.48
N TRP A 81 -2.81 3.63 -2.81
CA TRP A 81 -4.20 3.61 -2.33
C TRP A 81 -4.94 2.33 -2.74
N CYS A 82 -4.73 1.90 -3.98
CA CYS A 82 -5.20 0.63 -4.50
C CYS A 82 -4.69 -0.57 -3.68
N THR A 83 -3.37 -0.65 -3.41
CA THR A 83 -2.80 -1.75 -2.61
C THR A 83 -3.33 -1.79 -1.17
N ILE A 84 -3.57 -0.62 -0.57
CA ILE A 84 -4.15 -0.47 0.77
C ILE A 84 -5.63 -0.91 0.75
N SER A 85 -6.39 -0.47 -0.25
CA SER A 85 -7.80 -0.82 -0.42
C SER A 85 -7.99 -2.33 -0.54
N TRP A 86 -7.21 -2.97 -1.42
CA TRP A 86 -7.23 -4.43 -1.61
C TRP A 86 -6.57 -5.23 -0.48
N ASN A 87 -5.97 -4.56 0.50
CA ASN A 87 -5.26 -5.15 1.63
C ASN A 87 -4.24 -6.21 1.18
N VAL A 88 -3.46 -5.88 0.16
CA VAL A 88 -2.47 -6.78 -0.44
C VAL A 88 -1.43 -7.18 0.62
N GLY A 89 -1.06 -8.46 0.63
CA GLY A 89 -0.14 -9.05 1.59
C GLY A 89 -0.76 -9.37 2.96
N SER A 90 -2.02 -9.01 3.21
CA SER A 90 -2.67 -9.34 4.48
C SER A 90 -3.02 -10.82 4.54
N GLY A 91 -3.15 -11.36 5.75
CA GLY A 91 -3.45 -12.77 5.87
C GLY A 91 -3.45 -13.25 7.31
N TYR A 92 -3.43 -14.56 7.46
CA TYR A 92 -3.29 -15.19 8.76
C TYR A 92 -2.56 -16.52 8.65
N ASP A 93 -1.86 -16.88 9.71
CA ASP A 93 -1.28 -18.19 9.89
C ASP A 93 -2.05 -18.92 10.99
N ARG A 94 -2.60 -20.08 10.65
CA ARG A 94 -3.35 -20.93 11.57
C ARG A 94 -2.56 -22.22 11.79
N PHE A 95 -2.31 -22.54 13.04
CA PHE A 95 -1.65 -23.77 13.48
C PHE A 95 -2.64 -24.57 14.31
N ASP A 96 -3.07 -25.71 13.78
CA ASP A 96 -3.97 -26.63 14.47
C ASP A 96 -3.18 -27.85 14.97
N ARG A 97 -3.06 -27.97 16.29
CA ARG A 97 -2.38 -29.09 16.95
C ARG A 97 -3.24 -30.36 17.03
N LYS A 98 -4.57 -30.25 16.94
CA LYS A 98 -5.47 -31.41 16.97
C LYS A 98 -5.47 -32.13 15.64
N GLU A 99 -5.62 -31.38 14.54
CA GLU A 99 -5.57 -31.96 13.20
C GLU A 99 -4.13 -32.15 12.69
N GLY A 100 -3.16 -31.50 13.32
CA GLY A 100 -1.75 -31.54 12.89
C GLY A 100 -1.55 -30.84 11.55
N ILE A 101 -2.29 -29.75 11.29
CA ILE A 101 -2.29 -29.02 10.02
C ILE A 101 -1.87 -27.56 10.27
N VAL A 102 -0.98 -27.07 9.42
CA VAL A 102 -0.64 -25.66 9.29
C VAL A 102 -1.32 -25.09 8.06
N CYS A 103 -1.96 -23.94 8.22
CA CYS A 103 -2.64 -23.23 7.16
C CYS A 103 -2.10 -21.80 7.08
N ILE A 104 -1.46 -21.46 5.96
CA ILE A 104 -0.95 -20.13 5.66
C ILE A 104 -1.89 -19.51 4.62
N PHE A 105 -2.56 -18.44 5.00
CA PHE A 105 -3.45 -17.71 4.12
C PHE A 105 -2.91 -16.30 3.85
N ARG A 106 -2.89 -15.89 2.58
CA ARG A 106 -2.49 -14.55 2.15
C ARG A 106 -3.41 -14.01 1.06
N TRP A 107 -3.68 -12.71 1.12
CA TRP A 107 -4.32 -11.92 0.09
C TRP A 107 -3.25 -11.38 -0.87
N GLY A 108 -3.27 -11.84 -2.12
CA GLY A 108 -2.46 -11.31 -3.20
C GLY A 108 -3.10 -10.11 -3.91
N PHE A 109 -2.51 -9.74 -5.04
CA PHE A 109 -3.04 -8.71 -5.94
C PHE A 109 -4.41 -9.12 -6.51
N PRO A 110 -5.24 -8.14 -6.94
CA PRO A 110 -6.50 -8.43 -7.60
C PRO A 110 -6.29 -9.29 -8.85
N GLY A 111 -7.06 -10.38 -8.96
CA GLY A 111 -6.95 -11.33 -10.07
C GLY A 111 -7.58 -12.69 -9.73
N LYS A 112 -7.51 -13.63 -10.68
CA LYS A 112 -8.07 -15.00 -10.52
C LYS A 112 -7.47 -15.74 -9.30
N ASN A 113 -6.17 -15.53 -9.05
CA ASN A 113 -5.44 -16.17 -7.95
C ASN A 113 -5.18 -15.21 -6.77
N ARG A 114 -6.17 -14.37 -6.44
CA ARG A 114 -6.05 -13.40 -5.35
C ARG A 114 -5.87 -14.06 -3.97
N ARG A 115 -6.44 -15.25 -3.75
CA ARG A 115 -6.36 -15.97 -2.47
C ARG A 115 -5.27 -17.03 -2.57
N ILE A 116 -4.22 -16.88 -1.77
CA ILE A 116 -3.15 -17.87 -1.65
C ILE A 116 -3.40 -18.62 -0.34
N LEU A 117 -3.69 -19.91 -0.46
CA LEU A 117 -3.95 -20.79 0.66
C LEU A 117 -3.01 -21.98 0.57
N LEU A 118 -2.11 -22.11 1.53
CA LEU A 118 -1.20 -23.24 1.65
C LEU A 118 -1.59 -24.04 2.89
N ARG A 119 -1.79 -25.35 2.71
CA ARG A 119 -2.03 -26.29 3.81
C ARG A 119 -0.92 -27.32 3.83
N LEU A 120 -0.29 -27.48 4.98
CA LEU A 120 0.84 -28.39 5.19
C LEU A 120 0.55 -29.24 6.43
N PHE A 121 0.97 -30.51 6.41
CA PHE A 121 0.92 -31.34 7.61
C PHE A 121 2.11 -31.01 8.50
N MET A 122 1.86 -30.86 9.80
CA MET A 122 2.90 -30.63 10.81
C MET A 122 3.98 -31.72 10.81
N LYS A 123 3.64 -32.95 10.41
CA LYS A 123 4.57 -34.08 10.31
C LYS A 123 5.67 -33.85 9.27
N ASP A 124 5.38 -33.07 8.23
CA ASP A 124 6.29 -32.79 7.13
C ASP A 124 7.14 -31.54 7.40
N ILE A 125 6.90 -30.85 8.52
CA ILE A 125 7.56 -29.60 8.89
C ILE A 125 8.72 -29.91 9.84
N GLN A 126 9.95 -29.76 9.36
CA GLN A 126 11.16 -29.98 10.17
C GLN A 126 11.36 -28.91 11.26
N SER A 127 11.14 -27.63 10.93
CA SER A 127 11.18 -26.54 11.89
C SER A 127 10.45 -25.30 11.35
N ILE A 128 9.99 -24.43 12.26
CA ILE A 128 9.38 -23.14 11.92
C ILE A 128 10.24 -22.05 12.54
N ARG A 129 10.85 -21.22 11.71
CA ARG A 129 11.58 -20.04 12.17
C ARG A 129 10.71 -18.81 11.98
N ILE A 130 10.39 -18.13 13.07
CA ILE A 130 9.72 -16.83 13.06
C ILE A 130 10.82 -15.78 13.21
N GLU A 131 11.15 -15.08 12.13
CA GLU A 131 12.04 -13.92 12.19
C GLU A 131 11.21 -12.68 12.51
N VAL A 132 11.36 -12.20 13.74
CA VAL A 132 10.82 -10.89 14.14
C VAL A 132 11.86 -9.86 13.73
N LYS A 133 11.47 -8.94 12.85
CA LYS A 133 12.28 -7.81 12.39
C LYS A 133 11.73 -6.51 12.95
#